data_AF-A0A842NB21-F1
#
_entry.id   AF-A0A842NB21-F1
#
_cell.length_a   1.000
_cell.length_b   1.000
_cell.length_c   1.000
_cell.angle_alpha   90.00
_cell.angle_beta   90.00
_cell.angle_gamma   90.00
#
_symmetry.space_group_name_H-M   'P 1'
#
loop_
_entity.id
_entity.type
_entity.pdbx_description
1 polymer ?
#
loop_
_entity_poly.entity_id
_entity_poly.type
_entity_poly.pdbx_seq_one_letter_code
_entity_poly.pdbx_strand_id
1 'polypeptide(L)'
;MNTLVADTSVIINGNLSEQIKSGSIRDFEIIIPQAVFDELQSQASNHKEQGFVGLEQIQKLNKLSEDFGLKIILKGSHPDINDIKFAASGRIDALIIDIAKQNDAVLYTSDKVQHLVAEAEDVKTVFLQPKIVQEELEFLKFFDNTTMSIHLKENQYPLAKRGKPGEFLLTKIGEDILSKDYLKMISSQILSATNISDSSTIEISKTGASVIQHNDYR
;
A
#
# COMPACT_ATOMS: atom_id res chain seq x y z
N MET A 1 -1.00 -20.14 21.52
CA MET A 1 -0.87 -19.76 20.11
C MET A 1 -1.24 -18.30 20.06
N ASN A 2 -0.36 -17.43 19.55
CA ASN A 2 -0.65 -16.01 19.53
C ASN A 2 -1.49 -15.70 18.29
N THR A 3 -2.47 -14.83 18.42
CA THR A 3 -3.35 -14.45 17.33
C THR A 3 -3.04 -13.01 16.92
N LEU A 4 -2.91 -12.79 15.62
CA LEU A 4 -2.66 -11.49 15.04
C LEU A 4 -3.85 -11.11 14.17
N VAL A 5 -4.32 -9.87 14.27
CA VAL A 5 -5.28 -9.30 13.32
C VAL A 5 -4.56 -8.29 12.47
N ALA A 6 -4.63 -8.46 11.15
CA ALA A 6 -3.98 -7.56 10.20
C ALA A 6 -4.95 -6.46 9.74
N ASP A 7 -4.53 -5.21 9.92
CA ASP A 7 -5.20 -4.04 9.35
C ASP A 7 -4.91 -3.90 7.83
N THR A 8 -5.78 -3.20 7.10
CA THR A 8 -5.63 -2.87 5.67
C THR A 8 -4.26 -2.23 5.39
N SER A 9 -3.84 -1.29 6.23
CA SER A 9 -2.57 -0.54 6.07
C SER A 9 -1.33 -1.46 6.08
N VAL A 10 -1.29 -2.43 6.99
CA VAL A 10 -0.17 -3.39 7.15
C VAL A 10 -0.10 -4.40 6.01
N ILE A 11 -1.26 -4.74 5.43
CA ILE A 11 -1.34 -5.62 4.26
C ILE A 11 -0.81 -4.88 3.03
N ILE A 12 -1.32 -3.67 2.75
CA ILE A 12 -0.94 -2.89 1.56
C ILE A 12 0.57 -2.57 1.58
N ASN A 13 1.10 -2.14 2.72
CA ASN A 13 2.50 -1.76 2.84
C ASN A 13 3.48 -2.96 2.79
N GLY A 14 2.99 -4.20 2.73
CA GLY A 14 3.83 -5.40 2.67
C GLY A 14 4.62 -5.71 3.95
N ASN A 15 4.51 -4.86 4.97
CA ASN A 15 5.16 -5.00 6.28
C ASN A 15 4.88 -6.38 6.90
N LEU A 16 3.65 -6.90 6.79
CA LEU A 16 3.30 -8.23 7.32
C LEU A 16 4.10 -9.35 6.63
N SER A 17 4.20 -9.29 5.30
CA SER A 17 4.95 -10.26 4.49
C SER A 17 6.44 -10.29 4.88
N GLU A 18 7.02 -9.13 5.19
CA GLU A 18 8.41 -9.05 5.63
C GLU A 18 8.64 -9.57 7.06
N GLN A 19 7.71 -9.29 7.97
CA GLN A 19 7.77 -9.82 9.34
C GLN A 19 7.67 -11.35 9.37
N ILE A 20 6.89 -11.92 8.45
CA ILE A 20 6.84 -13.37 8.22
C ILE A 20 8.20 -13.88 7.70
N LYS A 21 8.74 -13.28 6.62
CA LYS A 21 10.01 -13.70 6.01
C LYS A 21 11.22 -13.59 6.94
N SER A 22 11.26 -12.54 7.76
CA SER A 22 12.34 -12.32 8.75
C SER A 22 12.25 -13.28 9.95
N GLY A 23 11.11 -13.96 10.12
CA GLY A 23 10.88 -14.88 11.22
C GLY A 23 10.49 -14.20 12.54
N SER A 24 10.16 -12.90 12.53
CA SER A 24 9.61 -12.19 13.69
C SER A 24 8.20 -12.67 14.03
N ILE A 25 7.43 -13.07 13.01
CA ILE A 25 6.12 -13.69 13.17
C ILE A 25 6.29 -15.19 12.93
N ARG A 26 6.49 -15.93 14.02
CA ARG A 26 6.49 -17.40 14.06
C ARG A 26 5.41 -17.86 15.02
N ASP A 27 4.71 -18.95 14.69
CA ASP A 27 3.66 -19.55 15.51
C ASP A 27 2.43 -18.67 15.78
N PHE A 28 2.14 -17.73 14.86
CA PHE A 28 0.91 -16.92 14.89
C PHE A 28 -0.18 -17.52 14.00
N GLU A 29 -1.42 -17.46 14.48
CA GLU A 29 -2.59 -17.50 13.61
C GLU A 29 -2.89 -16.06 13.14
N ILE A 30 -2.89 -15.86 11.83
CA ILE A 30 -3.09 -14.55 11.21
C ILE A 30 -4.55 -14.45 10.77
N ILE A 31 -5.27 -13.49 11.31
CA ILE A 31 -6.63 -13.15 10.96
C ILE A 31 -6.59 -11.93 10.03
N ILE A 32 -7.15 -12.10 8.84
CA ILE A 32 -7.50 -10.99 7.95
C ILE A 32 -9.01 -10.76 8.12
N PRO A 33 -9.45 -9.60 8.63
CA PRO A 33 -10.87 -9.31 8.77
C PRO A 33 -11.59 -9.34 7.41
N GLN A 34 -12.79 -9.91 7.36
CA GLN A 34 -13.59 -9.97 6.12
C GLN A 34 -13.87 -8.56 5.57
N ALA A 35 -14.08 -7.59 6.47
CA ALA A 35 -14.28 -6.19 6.11
C ALA A 35 -13.10 -5.59 5.32
N VAL A 36 -11.85 -5.96 5.66
CA VAL A 36 -10.64 -5.53 4.95
C VAL A 36 -10.62 -6.09 3.53
N PHE A 37 -10.96 -7.38 3.39
CA PHE A 37 -11.02 -8.03 2.08
C PHE A 37 -12.10 -7.40 1.18
N ASP A 38 -13.28 -7.15 1.74
CA ASP A 38 -14.41 -6.55 1.02
C ASP A 38 -14.11 -5.09 0.61
N GLU A 39 -13.41 -4.34 1.46
CA GLU A 39 -12.93 -3.00 1.12
C GLU A 39 -11.98 -3.05 -0.08
N LEU A 40 -10.94 -3.88 -0.03
CA LEU A 40 -9.96 -4.02 -1.12
C LEU A 40 -10.62 -4.45 -2.42
N GLN A 41 -11.56 -5.41 -2.36
CA GLN A 41 -12.34 -5.85 -3.51
C GLN A 41 -13.18 -4.72 -4.10
N SER A 42 -13.87 -3.95 -3.24
CA SER A 42 -14.67 -2.80 -3.67
C SER A 42 -13.79 -1.73 -4.33
N GLN A 43 -12.63 -1.42 -3.75
CA GLN A 43 -11.67 -0.48 -4.32
C GLN A 43 -11.16 -0.96 -5.69
N ALA A 44 -10.77 -2.23 -5.81
CA ALA A 44 -10.29 -2.79 -7.09
C ALA A 44 -11.39 -2.81 -8.16
N SER A 45 -12.62 -3.17 -7.78
CA SER A 45 -13.79 -3.15 -8.67
C SER A 45 -14.11 -1.74 -9.18
N ASN A 46 -13.85 -0.72 -8.35
CA ASN A 46 -13.93 0.69 -8.72
C ASN A 46 -12.64 1.23 -9.38
N HIS A 47 -11.76 0.34 -9.83
CA HIS A 47 -10.52 0.65 -10.55
C HIS A 47 -9.52 1.51 -9.75
N LYS A 48 -9.56 1.44 -8.42
CA LYS A 48 -8.55 2.09 -7.55
C LYS A 48 -7.34 1.17 -7.40
N GLU A 49 -6.16 1.70 -7.67
CA GLU A 49 -4.89 0.96 -7.64
C GLU A 49 -4.59 0.32 -6.29
N GLN A 50 -4.88 1.02 -5.19
CA GLN A 50 -4.72 0.52 -3.82
C GLN A 50 -5.46 -0.82 -3.58
N GLY A 51 -6.66 -0.97 -4.13
CA GLY A 51 -7.42 -2.22 -4.03
C GLY A 51 -6.73 -3.39 -4.73
N PHE A 52 -6.17 -3.16 -5.93
CA PHE A 52 -5.39 -4.19 -6.63
C PHE A 52 -4.11 -4.55 -5.87
N VAL A 53 -3.37 -3.54 -5.39
CA VAL A 53 -2.13 -3.75 -4.62
C VAL A 53 -2.43 -4.56 -3.36
N GLY A 54 -3.46 -4.22 -2.59
CA GLY A 54 -3.83 -4.95 -1.38
C GLY A 54 -4.20 -6.42 -1.67
N LEU A 55 -5.00 -6.69 -2.72
CA LEU A 55 -5.35 -8.05 -3.11
C LEU A 55 -4.13 -8.87 -3.56
N GLU A 56 -3.20 -8.26 -4.31
CA GLU A 56 -1.93 -8.91 -4.67
C GLU A 56 -1.07 -9.23 -3.43
N GLN A 57 -1.06 -8.36 -2.41
CA GLN A 57 -0.37 -8.62 -1.15
C GLN A 57 -0.99 -9.76 -0.36
N ILE A 58 -2.33 -9.86 -0.30
CA ILE A 58 -3.02 -11.01 0.31
C ILE A 58 -2.65 -12.31 -0.41
N GLN A 59 -2.56 -12.28 -1.75
CA GLN A 59 -2.12 -13.45 -2.51
C GLN A 59 -0.66 -13.86 -2.17
N LYS A 60 0.23 -12.88 -2.00
CA LYS A 60 1.62 -13.13 -1.56
C LYS A 60 1.66 -13.71 -0.15
N LEU A 61 0.84 -13.18 0.78
CA LEU A 61 0.74 -13.68 2.14
C LEU A 61 0.29 -15.14 2.19
N ASN A 62 -0.71 -15.53 1.37
CA ASN A 62 -1.14 -16.92 1.29
C ASN A 62 -0.02 -17.87 0.83
N LYS A 63 0.77 -17.47 -0.17
CA LYS A 63 1.95 -18.25 -0.60
C LYS A 63 2.99 -18.38 0.52
N LEU A 64 3.30 -17.28 1.22
CA LEU A 64 4.21 -17.30 2.36
C LEU A 64 3.67 -18.16 3.51
N SER A 65 2.35 -18.23 3.68
CA SER A 65 1.75 -19.06 4.71
C SER A 65 2.02 -20.55 4.49
N GLU A 66 2.00 -21.00 3.23
CA GLU A 66 2.36 -22.38 2.84
C GLU A 66 3.86 -22.65 3.08
N ASP A 67 4.73 -21.73 2.66
CA ASP A 67 6.18 -21.87 2.77
C ASP A 67 6.68 -21.90 4.23
N PHE A 68 6.04 -21.12 5.11
CA PHE A 68 6.45 -20.95 6.52
C PHE A 68 5.54 -21.69 7.52
N GLY A 69 4.55 -22.46 7.04
CA GLY A 69 3.62 -23.22 7.89
C GLY A 69 2.72 -22.34 8.77
N LEU A 70 2.44 -21.11 8.35
CA LEU A 70 1.55 -20.19 9.05
C LEU A 70 0.10 -20.41 8.60
N LYS A 71 -0.84 -20.13 9.50
CA LYS A 71 -2.27 -20.23 9.20
C LYS A 71 -2.85 -18.83 9.02
N ILE A 72 -3.29 -18.53 7.81
CA ILE A 72 -4.06 -17.30 7.50
C ILE A 72 -5.54 -17.68 7.42
N ILE A 73 -6.39 -16.97 8.16
CA ILE A 73 -7.84 -17.14 8.13
C ILE A 73 -8.54 -15.82 7.86
N LEU A 74 -9.61 -15.88 7.08
CA LEU A 74 -10.57 -14.78 6.94
C LEU A 74 -11.61 -14.91 8.05
N LYS A 75 -11.90 -13.82 8.77
CA LYS A 75 -12.88 -13.83 9.86
C LYS A 75 -13.70 -12.55 9.92
N GLY A 76 -14.97 -12.68 10.29
CA GLY A 76 -15.90 -11.56 10.45
C GLY A 76 -17.08 -11.65 9.49
N SER A 77 -17.99 -10.69 9.61
CA SER A 77 -19.14 -10.55 8.73
C SER A 77 -18.79 -9.71 7.50
N HIS A 78 -19.45 -9.99 6.38
CA HIS A 78 -19.47 -9.07 5.25
C HIS A 78 -20.17 -7.77 5.68
N PRO A 79 -19.52 -6.60 5.56
CA PRO A 79 -20.20 -5.32 5.74
C PRO A 79 -21.31 -5.15 4.68
N ASP A 80 -22.38 -4.44 5.00
CA ASP A 80 -23.40 -4.12 3.99
C ASP A 80 -22.77 -3.23 2.89
N ILE A 81 -23.28 -3.31 1.66
CA ILE A 81 -22.85 -2.46 0.54
C ILE A 81 -23.00 -0.97 0.91
N ASN A 82 -23.99 -0.63 1.74
CA ASN A 82 -24.13 0.71 2.29
C ASN A 82 -23.02 1.04 3.29
N ASP A 83 -22.58 0.09 4.12
CA ASP A 83 -21.45 0.28 5.04
C ASP A 83 -20.15 0.54 4.25
N ILE A 84 -19.93 -0.12 3.11
CA ILE A 84 -18.73 0.07 2.28
C ILE A 84 -18.75 1.42 1.54
N LYS A 85 -19.92 1.86 1.05
CA LYS A 85 -20.05 3.12 0.31
C LYS A 85 -20.15 4.36 1.20
N PHE A 86 -20.72 4.22 2.40
CA PHE A 86 -21.00 5.32 3.33
C PHE A 86 -20.15 5.29 4.60
N ALA A 87 -19.18 4.37 4.74
CA ALA A 87 -18.21 4.42 5.81
C ALA A 87 -17.45 5.76 5.75
N ALA A 88 -17.93 6.73 6.52
CA ALA A 88 -17.12 7.83 7.01
C ALA A 88 -15.91 7.18 7.70
N SER A 89 -14.74 7.29 7.05
CA SER A 89 -13.35 6.90 7.39
C SER A 89 -12.99 6.06 8.64
N GLY A 90 -13.89 5.26 9.22
CA GLY A 90 -13.64 4.62 10.52
C GLY A 90 -14.59 3.48 10.89
N ARG A 91 -15.60 3.16 10.07
CA ARG A 91 -16.47 1.99 10.35
C ARG A 91 -15.71 0.67 10.13
N ILE A 92 -14.94 0.57 9.06
CA ILE A 92 -14.10 -0.61 8.78
C ILE A 92 -13.07 -0.76 9.89
N ASP A 93 -12.41 0.32 10.27
CA ASP A 93 -11.45 0.38 11.38
C ASP A 93 -12.03 -0.13 12.71
N ALA A 94 -13.26 0.27 13.04
CA ALA A 94 -13.97 -0.25 14.21
C ALA A 94 -14.22 -1.76 14.11
N LEU A 95 -14.62 -2.27 12.94
CA LEU A 95 -14.81 -3.71 12.72
C LEU A 95 -13.49 -4.50 12.88
N ILE A 96 -12.36 -3.92 12.47
CA ILE A 96 -11.03 -4.52 12.64
C ILE A 96 -10.70 -4.63 14.13
N ILE A 97 -10.93 -3.57 14.90
CA ILE A 97 -10.73 -3.55 16.36
C ILE A 97 -11.66 -4.56 17.05
N ASP A 98 -12.93 -4.63 16.65
CA ASP A 98 -13.89 -5.60 17.17
C ASP A 98 -13.42 -7.04 16.94
N ILE A 99 -12.89 -7.34 15.76
CA ILE A 99 -12.32 -8.67 15.47
C ILE A 99 -11.09 -8.94 16.35
N ALA A 100 -10.22 -7.96 16.59
CA ALA A 100 -9.10 -8.14 17.51
C ALA A 100 -9.56 -8.44 18.93
N LYS A 101 -10.54 -7.68 19.45
CA LYS A 101 -11.16 -7.89 20.77
C LYS A 101 -11.78 -9.28 20.92
N GLN A 102 -12.62 -9.68 19.96
CA GLN A 102 -13.34 -10.95 20.00
C GLN A 102 -12.41 -12.17 20.00
N ASN A 103 -11.16 -12.01 19.57
CA ASN A 103 -10.19 -13.09 19.44
C ASN A 103 -9.03 -13.00 20.46
N ASP A 104 -9.07 -12.03 21.40
CA ASP A 104 -7.93 -11.68 22.26
C ASP A 104 -6.60 -11.59 21.47
N ALA A 105 -6.70 -10.99 20.28
CA ALA A 105 -5.63 -10.91 19.31
C ALA A 105 -4.90 -9.58 19.39
N VAL A 106 -3.66 -9.55 18.90
CA VAL A 106 -2.88 -8.32 18.77
C VAL A 106 -3.18 -7.70 17.41
N LEU A 107 -3.68 -6.46 17.38
CA LEU A 107 -3.88 -5.69 16.16
C LEU A 107 -2.54 -5.22 15.60
N TYR A 108 -2.26 -5.52 14.34
CA TYR A 108 -1.09 -5.02 13.62
C TYR A 108 -1.56 -3.96 12.62
N THR A 109 -1.11 -2.72 12.81
CA THR A 109 -1.49 -1.58 11.96
C THR A 109 -0.29 -0.69 11.66
N SER A 110 -0.34 -0.04 10.50
CA SER A 110 0.59 1.01 10.06
C SER A 110 -0.10 2.37 10.04
N ASP A 111 -1.36 2.44 10.48
CA ASP A 111 -2.10 3.67 10.72
C ASP A 111 -1.98 4.06 12.20
N LYS A 112 -1.44 5.25 12.44
CA LYS A 112 -1.22 5.78 13.79
C LYS A 112 -2.55 6.10 14.50
N VAL A 113 -3.56 6.56 13.77
CA VAL A 113 -4.89 6.82 14.32
C VAL A 113 -5.49 5.50 14.79
N GLN A 114 -5.46 4.48 13.94
CA GLN A 114 -5.99 3.16 14.26
C GLN A 114 -5.28 2.52 15.46
N HIS A 115 -3.96 2.68 15.55
CA HIS A 115 -3.18 2.23 16.71
C HIS A 115 -3.65 2.91 18.00
N LEU A 116 -3.80 4.23 18.00
CA LEU A 116 -4.23 4.99 19.17
C LEU A 116 -5.67 4.66 19.60
N VAL A 117 -6.58 4.44 18.65
CA VAL A 117 -7.96 4.02 18.94
C VAL A 117 -7.95 2.64 19.58
N ALA A 118 -7.18 1.69 19.05
CA ALA A 118 -7.05 0.36 19.63
C ALA A 118 -6.48 0.38 21.06
N GLU A 119 -5.44 1.18 21.31
CA GLU A 119 -4.90 1.36 22.67
C GLU A 119 -5.94 1.97 23.63
N ALA A 120 -6.66 3.00 23.20
CA ALA A 120 -7.71 3.64 24.00
C ALA A 120 -8.87 2.69 24.32
N GLU A 121 -9.08 1.70 23.45
CA GLU A 121 -10.10 0.66 23.58
C GLU A 121 -9.61 -0.62 24.30
N ASP A 122 -8.42 -0.57 24.92
CA ASP A 122 -7.77 -1.66 25.67
C ASP A 122 -7.52 -2.92 24.80
N VAL A 123 -7.19 -2.70 23.53
CA VAL A 123 -6.81 -3.75 22.58
C VAL A 123 -5.29 -3.77 22.43
N LYS A 124 -4.69 -4.95 22.59
CA LYS A 124 -3.26 -5.15 22.31
C LYS A 124 -2.99 -4.76 20.86
N THR A 125 -2.05 -3.85 20.64
CA THR A 125 -1.75 -3.36 19.29
C THR A 125 -0.24 -3.17 19.09
N VAL A 126 0.20 -3.38 17.85
CA VAL A 126 1.57 -3.18 17.39
C VAL A 126 1.51 -2.22 16.21
N PHE A 127 2.06 -1.03 16.42
CA PHE A 127 2.27 -0.09 15.34
C PHE A 127 3.51 -0.49 14.55
N LEU A 128 3.29 -1.03 13.36
CA LEU A 128 4.36 -1.24 12.41
C LEU A 128 4.59 0.06 11.67
N GLN A 129 5.65 0.78 12.05
CA GLN A 129 6.13 1.89 11.25
C GLN A 129 6.22 1.43 9.79
N PRO A 130 5.58 2.15 8.86
CA PRO A 130 5.85 1.91 7.45
C PRO A 130 7.36 1.98 7.29
N LYS A 131 7.99 0.92 6.79
CA LYS A 131 9.40 1.05 6.48
C LYS A 131 9.49 2.18 5.48
N ILE A 132 10.23 3.21 5.86
CA ILE A 132 10.83 4.10 4.87
C ILE A 132 11.76 3.17 4.12
N VAL A 133 11.25 2.57 3.05
CA VAL A 133 12.13 2.00 2.06
C VAL A 133 12.85 3.24 1.54
N GLN A 134 14.02 3.54 2.11
CA GLN A 134 15.04 4.38 1.48
C GLN A 134 15.61 3.63 0.26
N GLU A 135 14.77 2.95 -0.51
CA GLU A 135 15.03 2.85 -1.92
C GLU A 135 14.75 4.26 -2.42
N GLU A 136 15.78 4.94 -2.89
CA GLU A 136 15.58 6.12 -3.72
C GLU A 136 14.49 5.76 -4.73
N LEU A 137 13.40 6.54 -4.74
CA LEU A 137 12.28 6.28 -5.64
C LEU A 137 12.86 6.07 -7.04
N GLU A 138 12.56 4.92 -7.66
CA GLU A 138 13.27 4.47 -8.85
C GLU A 138 13.22 5.50 -9.99
N PHE A 139 12.20 6.36 -10.00
CA PHE A 139 12.08 7.43 -10.97
C PHE A 139 13.17 8.52 -10.85
N LEU A 140 13.75 8.72 -9.66
CA LEU A 140 14.74 9.77 -9.38
C LEU A 140 16.02 9.56 -10.18
N LYS A 141 16.40 8.31 -10.50
CA LYS A 141 17.58 8.00 -11.31
C LYS A 141 17.51 8.59 -12.73
N PHE A 142 16.32 8.94 -13.20
CA PHE A 142 16.09 9.56 -14.50
C PHE A 142 16.24 11.08 -14.49
N PHE A 143 16.35 11.70 -13.30
CA PHE A 143 16.58 13.13 -13.16
C PHE A 143 18.07 13.44 -13.06
N ASP A 144 18.48 14.47 -13.78
CA ASP A 144 19.78 15.13 -13.63
C ASP A 144 19.57 16.64 -13.45
N ASN A 145 20.66 17.38 -13.28
CA ASN A 145 20.64 18.83 -13.04
C ASN A 145 19.99 19.66 -14.18
N THR A 146 19.68 19.04 -15.32
CA THR A 146 19.12 19.70 -16.52
C THR A 146 17.74 19.17 -16.92
N THR A 147 17.22 18.16 -16.21
CA THR A 147 15.99 17.46 -16.57
C THR A 147 14.81 18.09 -15.87
N MET A 148 13.86 18.61 -16.65
CA MET A 148 12.67 19.28 -16.13
C MET A 148 11.55 18.30 -15.79
N SER A 149 11.37 17.26 -16.62
CA SER A 149 10.42 16.19 -16.37
C SER A 149 10.81 14.93 -17.12
N ILE A 150 10.31 13.80 -16.65
CA ILE A 150 10.51 12.49 -17.27
C ILE A 150 9.18 11.97 -17.82
N HIS A 151 9.26 11.18 -18.88
CA HIS A 151 8.12 10.56 -19.54
C HIS A 151 8.42 9.07 -19.65
N LEU A 152 7.73 8.28 -18.83
CA LEU A 152 7.89 6.84 -18.75
C LEU A 152 6.63 6.18 -19.30
N LYS A 153 6.77 5.42 -20.39
CA LYS A 153 5.64 4.81 -21.10
C LYS A 153 5.94 3.38 -21.51
N GLU A 154 4.93 2.51 -21.39
CA GLU A 154 5.04 1.11 -21.74
C GLU A 154 5.45 0.93 -23.21
N ASN A 155 6.36 0.00 -23.46
CA ASN A 155 6.91 -0.32 -24.78
C ASN A 155 7.65 0.86 -25.43
N GLN A 156 8.18 1.80 -24.64
CA GLN A 156 9.02 2.91 -25.09
C GLN A 156 10.27 3.04 -24.24
N TYR A 157 11.29 3.71 -24.78
CA TYR A 157 12.44 4.15 -24.00
C TYR A 157 12.04 5.29 -23.06
N PRO A 158 12.68 5.43 -21.89
CA PRO A 158 12.46 6.58 -21.01
C PRO A 158 12.94 7.86 -21.71
N LEU A 159 12.14 8.92 -21.61
CA LEU A 159 12.45 10.23 -22.20
C LEU A 159 12.53 11.31 -21.10
N ALA A 160 13.51 12.21 -21.20
CA ALA A 160 13.57 13.45 -20.41
C ALA A 160 13.19 14.64 -21.29
N LYS A 161 12.44 15.57 -20.69
CA LYS A 161 12.26 16.92 -21.19
C LYS A 161 13.39 17.79 -20.63
N ARG A 162 14.28 18.27 -21.50
CA ARG A 162 15.41 19.15 -21.14
C ARG A 162 15.30 20.49 -21.87
N GLY A 163 15.67 21.58 -21.21
CA GLY A 163 15.64 22.93 -21.78
C GLY A 163 15.01 23.96 -20.86
N LYS A 164 14.32 24.95 -21.45
CA LYS A 164 13.61 26.02 -20.74
C LYS A 164 12.12 26.02 -21.12
N PRO A 165 11.24 26.61 -20.30
CA PRO A 165 9.86 26.85 -20.71
C PRO A 165 9.82 27.59 -22.07
N GLY A 166 9.13 27.01 -23.06
CA GLY A 166 9.05 27.53 -24.43
C GLY A 166 10.05 26.90 -25.42
N GLU A 167 11.21 26.42 -24.95
CA GLU A 167 12.26 25.81 -25.78
C GLU A 167 12.81 24.55 -25.09
N PHE A 168 12.26 23.39 -25.46
CA PHE A 168 12.65 22.11 -24.88
C PHE A 168 12.83 21.03 -25.94
N LEU A 169 13.63 20.03 -25.60
CA LEU A 169 13.82 18.81 -26.37
C LEU A 169 13.43 17.60 -25.52
N LEU A 170 12.80 16.62 -26.15
CA LEU A 170 12.63 15.29 -25.59
C LEU A 170 13.84 14.44 -26.00
N THR A 171 14.58 13.94 -25.01
CA THR A 171 15.80 13.17 -25.23
C THR A 171 15.66 11.80 -24.59
N LYS A 172 16.12 10.76 -25.28
CA LYS A 172 16.23 9.40 -24.72
C LYS A 172 17.24 9.40 -23.56
N ILE A 173 16.84 8.82 -22.42
CA ILE A 173 17.65 8.80 -21.18
C ILE A 173 17.91 7.39 -20.64
N GLY A 174 17.65 6.37 -21.45
CA GLY A 174 17.91 4.97 -21.08
C GLY A 174 17.77 4.06 -22.28
N GLU A 175 18.54 2.97 -22.28
CA GLU A 175 18.65 2.05 -23.42
C GLU A 175 17.64 0.90 -23.37
N ASP A 176 16.90 0.73 -22.27
CA ASP A 176 15.93 -0.34 -22.10
C ASP A 176 14.51 0.12 -22.44
N ILE A 177 13.75 -0.75 -23.09
CA ILE A 177 12.32 -0.56 -23.31
C ILE A 177 11.58 -0.83 -21.99
N LEU A 178 10.76 0.12 -21.56
CA LEU A 178 10.04 0.04 -20.29
C LEU A 178 8.91 -0.98 -20.37
N SER A 179 8.96 -1.99 -19.50
CA SER A 179 7.89 -2.98 -19.35
C SER A 179 6.76 -2.46 -18.46
N LYS A 180 5.58 -3.06 -18.61
CA LYS A 180 4.42 -2.78 -17.75
C LYS A 180 4.71 -3.03 -16.27
N ASP A 181 5.40 -4.13 -15.96
CA ASP A 181 5.70 -4.52 -14.58
C ASP A 181 6.69 -3.55 -13.93
N TYR A 182 7.67 -3.06 -14.69
CA TYR A 182 8.61 -2.05 -14.23
C TYR A 182 7.91 -0.71 -13.94
N LEU A 183 6.99 -0.28 -14.82
CA LEU A 183 6.20 0.93 -14.57
C LEU A 183 5.25 0.79 -13.37
N LYS A 184 4.66 -0.39 -13.18
CA LYS A 184 3.84 -0.69 -11.99
C LYS A 184 4.66 -0.65 -10.70
N MET A 185 5.90 -1.13 -10.73
CA MET A 185 6.82 -1.04 -9.60
C MET A 185 7.09 0.42 -9.23
N ILE A 186 7.41 1.28 -10.21
CA ILE A 186 7.61 2.72 -9.99
C ILE A 186 6.33 3.36 -9.42
N SER A 187 5.16 3.09 -10.01
CA SER A 187 3.86 3.59 -9.53
C SER A 187 3.60 3.21 -8.07
N SER A 188 3.85 1.94 -7.74
CA SER A 188 3.68 1.41 -6.38
C SER A 188 4.62 2.09 -5.39
N GLN A 189 5.89 2.32 -5.76
CA GLN A 189 6.84 3.05 -4.91
C GLN A 189 6.37 4.48 -4.63
N ILE A 190 5.89 5.21 -5.65
CA ILE A 190 5.37 6.57 -5.48
C ILE A 190 4.16 6.58 -4.55
N LEU A 191 3.18 5.69 -4.77
CA LEU A 191 1.99 5.57 -3.92
C LEU A 191 2.34 5.18 -2.48
N SER A 192 3.27 4.24 -2.29
CA SER A 192 3.75 3.88 -0.96
C SER A 192 4.40 5.07 -0.27
N ALA A 193 5.22 5.87 -0.96
CA ALA A 193 5.81 7.08 -0.39
C ALA A 193 4.75 8.12 0.00
N THR A 194 3.63 8.22 -0.74
CA THR A 194 2.54 9.14 -0.38
C THR A 194 1.84 8.81 0.94
N ASN A 195 1.78 7.54 1.32
CA ASN A 195 1.13 7.13 2.57
C ASN A 195 1.99 7.36 3.81
N ILE A 196 3.27 7.71 3.65
CA ILE A 196 4.28 7.70 4.72
C ILE A 196 4.84 9.10 4.98
N SER A 197 4.97 9.91 3.92
CA SER A 197 5.62 11.23 3.98
C SER A 197 4.58 12.35 4.16
N ASP A 198 4.77 13.18 5.18
CA ASP A 198 3.99 14.41 5.40
C ASP A 198 4.15 15.44 4.27
N SER A 199 5.14 15.26 3.38
CA SER A 199 5.42 16.12 2.23
C SER A 199 4.86 15.56 0.91
N SER A 200 3.94 14.60 0.99
CA SER A 200 3.33 13.95 -0.17
C SER A 200 1.81 13.99 -0.10
N THR A 201 1.16 14.40 -1.19
CA THR A 201 -0.30 14.57 -1.24
C THR A 201 -0.86 14.08 -2.57
N ILE A 202 -1.95 13.31 -2.53
CA ILE A 202 -2.72 12.96 -3.74
C ILE A 202 -3.64 14.14 -4.07
N GLU A 203 -3.36 14.85 -5.16
CA GLU A 203 -4.17 16.00 -5.60
C GLU A 203 -5.40 15.56 -6.40
N ILE A 204 -5.24 14.56 -7.26
CA ILE A 204 -6.31 14.04 -8.12
C ILE A 204 -6.22 12.51 -8.11
N SER A 205 -7.36 11.85 -7.90
CA SER A 205 -7.50 10.41 -8.07
C SER A 205 -8.76 10.14 -8.90
N LYS A 206 -8.57 9.73 -10.16
CA LYS A 206 -9.63 9.33 -11.09
C LYS A 206 -9.34 7.94 -11.63
N THR A 207 -10.36 7.29 -12.18
CA THR A 207 -10.21 6.01 -12.87
C THR A 207 -9.12 6.10 -13.94
N GLY A 208 -8.03 5.37 -13.75
CA GLY A 208 -6.89 5.32 -14.66
C GLY A 208 -5.92 6.50 -14.61
N ALA A 209 -6.08 7.46 -13.69
CA ALA A 209 -5.16 8.59 -13.57
C ALA A 209 -5.09 9.15 -12.14
N SER A 210 -3.87 9.32 -11.64
CA SER A 210 -3.58 9.96 -10.35
C SER A 210 -2.57 11.10 -10.55
N VAL A 211 -2.72 12.18 -9.77
CA VAL A 211 -1.74 13.27 -9.68
C VAL A 211 -1.26 13.33 -8.24
N ILE A 212 0.04 13.24 -8.06
CA ILE A 212 0.69 13.09 -6.76
C ILE A 212 1.73 14.20 -6.64
N GLN A 213 1.57 15.07 -5.65
CA GLN A 213 2.66 15.94 -5.21
C GLN A 213 3.54 15.12 -4.26
N HIS A 214 4.83 15.00 -4.54
CA HIS A 214 5.80 14.34 -3.67
C HIS A 214 7.07 15.19 -3.56
N ASN A 215 7.28 15.83 -2.40
CA ASN A 215 8.33 16.83 -2.23
C ASN A 215 8.25 17.90 -3.33
N ASP A 216 9.32 18.07 -4.12
CA ASP A 216 9.41 19.02 -5.24
C ASP A 216 8.90 18.44 -6.58
N TYR A 217 8.43 17.18 -6.60
CA TYR A 217 7.97 16.49 -7.80
C TYR A 217 6.44 16.42 -7.88
N ARG A 218 5.92 16.37 -9.10
CA ARG A 218 4.49 16.27 -9.40
C ARG A 218 4.24 15.39 -10.63
#